data_AF-A0A946IMC5-F1
#
_entry.id   AF-A0A946IMC5-F1
#
_cell.length_a   1.000
_cell.length_b   1.000
_cell.length_c   1.000
_cell.angle_alpha   90.00
_cell.angle_beta   90.00
_cell.angle_gamma   90.00
#
_symmetry.space_group_name_H-M   'P 1'
#
loop_
_entity.id
_entity.type
_entity.pdbx_description
1 polymer ?
#
loop_
_entity_poly.entity_id
_entity_poly.type
_entity_poly.pdbx_seq_one_letter_code
_entity_poly.pdbx_strand_id
1 'polypeptide(L)'
;YEDGSITQNTRVSYPIDHIDNIAVPSLAHNPKNIFFLTADAFGVLPPVSKLTKGQSMFHFISGYTAKVAGTEAGVTEPQTTFSACFGAPFMPLHPTKYAEMLGEKMDESNVNVWLINTGWSGGEYGVGERISLKHTRSMISAILNGELDDVEYSTHVVFGLKMPTSCPNVPSEILSPKNTWENKEKYDNKANELADAFNKNFSQFAEFANEEILDAAPKSTIKS
;
A
#
# COMPACT_ATOMS: atom_id res chain seq x y z
N TYR A 1 11.71 -0.81 26.78
CA TYR A 1 11.12 -0.87 25.43
C TYR A 1 11.99 -1.64 24.44
N GLU A 2 13.31 -1.65 24.60
CA GLU A 2 14.24 -2.30 23.65
C GLU A 2 14.47 -3.81 23.91
N ASP A 3 14.06 -4.32 25.08
CA ASP A 3 14.17 -5.75 25.41
C ASP A 3 13.07 -6.56 24.70
N GLY A 4 13.48 -7.35 23.71
CA GLY A 4 12.64 -8.29 22.98
C GLY A 4 12.90 -9.76 23.31
N SER A 5 13.52 -10.07 24.46
CA SER A 5 13.91 -11.43 24.86
C SER A 5 12.74 -12.42 24.98
N ILE A 6 11.55 -11.94 25.39
CA ILE A 6 10.32 -12.74 25.41
C ILE A 6 9.68 -12.77 24.02
N THR A 7 9.52 -11.60 23.40
CA THR A 7 8.91 -11.44 22.08
C THR A 7 9.23 -10.07 21.47
N GLN A 8 9.36 -10.00 20.14
CA GLN A 8 9.46 -8.74 19.39
C GLN A 8 8.12 -7.98 19.32
N ASN A 9 6.99 -8.65 19.61
CA ASN A 9 5.64 -8.07 19.56
C ASN A 9 5.21 -7.55 20.94
N THR A 10 5.99 -6.64 21.54
CA THR A 10 5.60 -5.99 22.80
C THR A 10 4.36 -5.12 22.60
N ARG A 11 3.45 -5.09 23.60
CA ARG A 11 2.15 -4.41 23.51
C ARG A 11 1.85 -3.63 24.77
N VAL A 12 1.08 -2.56 24.62
CA VAL A 12 0.48 -1.78 25.70
C VAL A 12 -0.98 -1.53 25.35
N SER A 13 -1.87 -1.64 26.33
CA SER A 13 -3.29 -1.30 26.22
C SER A 13 -3.60 -0.19 27.22
N TYR A 14 -4.33 0.82 26.79
CA TYR A 14 -4.72 1.97 27.61
C TYR A 14 -6.05 2.54 27.11
N PRO A 15 -6.85 3.19 27.97
CA PRO A 15 -8.08 3.88 27.57
C PRO A 15 -7.80 5.05 26.60
N ILE A 16 -8.73 5.35 25.68
CA ILE A 16 -8.52 6.35 24.63
C ILE A 16 -8.23 7.77 25.18
N ASP A 17 -8.70 8.08 26.38
CA ASP A 17 -8.50 9.36 27.07
C ASP A 17 -7.07 9.59 27.60
N HIS A 18 -6.18 8.61 27.47
CA HIS A 18 -4.74 8.79 27.66
C HIS A 18 -4.07 9.59 26.51
N ILE A 19 -4.79 9.86 25.41
CA ILE A 19 -4.32 10.70 24.30
C ILE A 19 -5.09 12.04 24.35
N ASP A 20 -4.38 13.15 24.47
CA ASP A 20 -5.00 14.48 24.64
C ASP A 20 -5.81 14.91 23.41
N ASN A 21 -5.30 14.64 22.20
CA ASN A 21 -5.89 15.11 20.95
C ASN A 21 -6.81 14.05 20.31
N ILE A 22 -7.96 13.81 20.94
CA ILE A 22 -8.97 12.85 20.46
C ILE A 22 -10.30 13.53 20.11
N ALA A 23 -11.04 12.90 19.21
CA ALA A 23 -12.44 13.24 18.99
C ALA A 23 -13.31 12.54 20.04
N VAL A 24 -14.16 13.29 20.74
CA VAL A 24 -15.20 12.75 21.62
C VAL A 24 -16.54 13.05 20.94
N PRO A 25 -17.41 12.06 20.61
CA PRO A 25 -17.47 10.68 21.11
C PRO A 25 -16.88 9.61 20.15
N SER A 26 -15.71 9.84 19.55
CA SER A 26 -15.10 8.95 18.53
C SER A 26 -15.97 8.74 17.29
N LEU A 27 -16.73 9.77 16.89
CA LEU A 27 -17.51 9.83 15.66
C LEU A 27 -17.03 11.00 14.81
N ALA A 28 -17.11 10.83 13.49
CA ALA A 28 -16.76 11.87 12.53
C ALA A 28 -17.66 11.75 11.28
N HIS A 29 -17.54 12.73 10.38
CA HIS A 29 -18.18 12.67 9.07
C HIS A 29 -17.50 11.65 8.14
N ASN A 30 -18.06 11.46 6.95
CA ASN A 30 -17.47 10.59 5.93
C ASN A 30 -16.02 10.98 5.64
N PRO A 31 -15.12 9.99 5.44
CA PRO A 31 -13.73 10.25 5.15
C PRO A 31 -13.59 10.97 3.81
N LYS A 32 -12.67 11.93 3.73
CA LYS A 32 -12.24 12.55 2.46
C LYS A 32 -11.07 11.80 1.82
N ASN A 33 -10.27 11.11 2.64
CA ASN A 33 -9.12 10.32 2.21
C ASN A 33 -9.08 8.98 2.97
N ILE A 34 -8.77 7.89 2.25
CA ILE A 34 -8.46 6.57 2.80
C ILE A 34 -7.02 6.22 2.40
N PHE A 35 -6.24 5.68 3.33
CA PHE A 35 -4.85 5.30 3.10
C PHE A 35 -4.66 3.80 3.32
N PHE A 36 -4.28 3.08 2.28
CA PHE A 36 -3.77 1.72 2.39
C PHE A 36 -2.28 1.77 2.65
N LEU A 37 -1.84 1.19 3.76
CA LEU A 37 -0.44 1.11 4.11
C LEU A 37 0.09 -0.27 3.71
N THR A 38 1.13 -0.29 2.89
CA THR A 38 1.89 -1.49 2.56
C THR A 38 3.34 -1.30 2.98
N ALA A 39 3.96 -2.32 3.55
CA ALA A 39 5.41 -2.35 3.73
C ALA A 39 6.00 -3.21 2.62
N ASP A 40 6.23 -2.62 1.44
CA ASP A 40 6.85 -3.33 0.33
C ASP A 40 8.36 -3.48 0.55
N ALA A 41 8.80 -4.68 0.92
CA ALA A 41 10.22 -5.00 1.10
C ALA A 41 10.95 -5.29 -0.22
N PHE A 42 10.24 -5.32 -1.35
CA PHE A 42 10.84 -5.52 -2.68
C PHE A 42 11.18 -4.19 -3.35
N GLY A 43 10.74 -3.05 -2.80
CA GLY A 43 11.12 -1.72 -3.32
C GLY A 43 10.54 -1.38 -4.68
N VAL A 44 9.41 -1.97 -5.04
CA VAL A 44 8.74 -1.85 -6.34
C VAL A 44 7.66 -0.77 -6.32
N LEU A 45 6.83 -0.77 -5.26
CA LEU A 45 5.66 0.09 -5.18
C LEU A 45 6.07 1.55 -4.92
N PRO A 46 5.41 2.52 -5.57
CA PRO A 46 5.69 3.93 -5.34
C PRO A 46 5.46 4.33 -3.88
N PRO A 47 6.19 5.34 -3.35
CA PRO A 47 5.95 5.84 -1.99
C PRO A 47 4.51 6.29 -1.74
N VAL A 48 3.87 6.82 -2.78
CA VAL A 48 2.48 7.29 -2.76
C VAL A 48 1.86 7.07 -4.13
N SER A 49 0.60 6.63 -4.16
CA SER A 49 -0.18 6.53 -5.38
C SER A 49 -1.64 6.86 -5.13
N LYS A 50 -2.26 7.61 -6.05
CA LYS A 50 -3.71 7.84 -6.06
C LYS A 50 -4.39 6.69 -6.81
N LEU A 51 -5.31 6.00 -6.15
CA LEU A 51 -5.98 4.84 -6.72
C LEU A 51 -7.28 5.24 -7.42
N THR A 52 -7.59 4.57 -8.53
CA THR A 52 -8.96 4.53 -9.06
C THR A 52 -9.86 3.67 -8.17
N LYS A 53 -11.17 3.68 -8.39
CA LYS A 53 -12.11 2.82 -7.64
C LYS A 53 -11.81 1.33 -7.84
N GLY A 54 -11.66 0.86 -9.08
CA GLY A 54 -11.17 -0.49 -9.40
C GLY A 54 -9.86 -0.86 -8.69
N GLN A 55 -8.84 0.01 -8.75
CA GLN A 55 -7.57 -0.20 -8.05
C GLN A 55 -7.74 -0.25 -6.53
N SER A 56 -8.61 0.58 -5.97
CA SER A 56 -8.92 0.59 -4.53
C SER A 56 -9.50 -0.75 -4.11
N MET A 57 -10.49 -1.26 -4.84
CA MET A 57 -11.09 -2.56 -4.57
C MET A 57 -10.08 -3.71 -4.76
N PHE A 58 -9.28 -3.69 -5.83
CA PHE A 58 -8.25 -4.69 -6.09
C PHE A 58 -7.17 -4.74 -5.00
N HIS A 59 -6.61 -3.59 -4.62
CA HIS A 59 -5.60 -3.51 -3.56
C HIS A 59 -6.18 -3.84 -2.19
N PHE A 60 -7.46 -3.51 -1.93
CA PHE A 60 -8.14 -3.88 -0.71
C PHE A 60 -8.34 -5.39 -0.59
N ILE A 61 -8.78 -6.07 -1.65
CA ILE A 61 -8.88 -7.54 -1.69
C ILE A 61 -7.49 -8.17 -1.58
N SER A 62 -6.48 -7.60 -2.24
CA SER A 62 -5.12 -8.12 -2.19
C SER A 62 -4.54 -8.01 -0.78
N GLY A 63 -4.71 -6.86 -0.11
CA GLY A 63 -4.20 -6.62 1.23
C GLY A 63 -2.71 -6.93 1.37
N TYR A 64 -1.94 -6.46 0.39
CA TYR A 64 -0.53 -6.79 0.27
C TYR A 64 0.34 -6.05 1.29
N THR A 65 1.27 -6.78 1.89
CA THR A 65 2.43 -6.29 2.62
C THR A 65 3.57 -7.30 2.49
N ALA A 66 4.81 -6.92 2.79
CA ALA A 66 5.90 -7.89 2.91
C ALA A 66 6.19 -8.24 4.37
N LYS A 67 6.56 -9.49 4.62
CA LYS A 67 7.25 -9.91 5.84
C LYS A 67 8.74 -9.70 5.64
N VAL A 68 9.39 -9.09 6.63
CA VAL A 68 10.81 -8.74 6.58
C VAL A 68 11.60 -9.78 7.38
N ALA A 69 12.83 -10.04 6.95
CA ALA A 69 13.74 -10.93 7.67
C ALA A 69 13.94 -10.46 9.12
N GLY A 70 13.85 -11.39 10.07
CA GLY A 70 14.10 -11.11 11.50
C GLY A 70 12.90 -10.57 12.30
N THR A 71 11.77 -10.24 11.67
CA THR A 71 10.54 -9.85 12.41
C THR A 71 9.65 -11.04 12.77
N GLU A 72 9.83 -12.18 12.09
CA GLU A 72 9.13 -13.45 12.36
C GLU A 72 10.12 -14.62 12.40
N ALA A 73 9.86 -15.61 13.26
CA ALA A 73 10.70 -16.80 13.38
C ALA A 73 10.74 -17.58 12.06
N GLY A 74 11.93 -17.80 11.51
CA GLY A 74 12.14 -18.57 10.28
C GLY A 74 12.11 -17.75 8.97
N VAL A 75 11.89 -16.43 9.01
CA VAL A 75 11.95 -15.57 7.83
C VAL A 75 13.37 -15.01 7.67
N THR A 76 14.09 -15.50 6.66
CA THR A 76 15.47 -15.07 6.33
C THR A 76 15.54 -14.10 5.14
N GLU A 77 14.51 -14.09 4.30
CA GLU A 77 14.39 -13.24 3.11
C GLU A 77 12.99 -12.61 3.06
N PRO A 78 12.82 -11.46 2.38
CA PRO A 78 11.50 -10.85 2.19
C PRO A 78 10.50 -11.82 1.55
N GLN A 79 9.30 -11.90 2.13
CA GLN A 79 8.22 -12.72 1.58
C GLN A 79 6.97 -11.88 1.38
N THR A 80 6.34 -12.04 0.21
CA THR A 80 5.02 -11.44 -0.05
C THR A 80 3.98 -12.03 0.89
N THR A 81 3.20 -11.19 1.56
CA THR A 81 2.06 -11.59 2.37
C THR A 81 0.82 -10.86 1.88
N PHE A 82 -0.24 -11.62 1.64
CA PHE A 82 -1.53 -11.09 1.21
C PHE A 82 -2.56 -11.42 2.29
N SER A 83 -3.14 -10.39 2.89
CA SER A 83 -4.18 -10.51 3.91
C SER A 83 -5.40 -9.74 3.44
N ALA A 84 -6.32 -10.44 2.79
CA ALA A 84 -7.50 -9.81 2.18
C ALA A 84 -8.21 -8.82 3.13
N CYS A 85 -8.63 -7.69 2.57
CA CYS A 85 -9.22 -6.56 3.30
C CYS A 85 -8.30 -5.97 4.39
N PHE A 86 -6.98 -6.22 4.30
CA PHE A 86 -5.98 -5.94 5.35
C PHE A 86 -6.29 -6.62 6.70
N GLY A 87 -7.11 -7.66 6.71
CA GLY A 87 -7.68 -8.22 7.94
C GLY A 87 -8.31 -9.60 7.77
N ALA A 88 -7.82 -10.42 6.84
CA ALA A 88 -8.43 -11.69 6.45
C ALA A 88 -8.90 -12.60 7.61
N PRO A 89 -8.14 -12.76 8.72
CA PRO A 89 -8.58 -13.60 9.85
C PRO A 89 -9.89 -13.17 10.51
N PHE A 90 -10.37 -11.95 10.25
CA PHE A 90 -11.55 -11.37 10.88
C PHE A 90 -12.73 -11.18 9.92
N MET A 91 -12.61 -11.65 8.67
CA MET A 91 -13.61 -11.41 7.63
C MET A 91 -14.58 -12.60 7.51
N PRO A 92 -15.85 -12.50 7.97
CA PRO A 92 -16.81 -13.61 7.89
C PRO A 92 -17.46 -13.81 6.51
N LEU A 93 -17.27 -12.87 5.57
CA LEU A 93 -17.84 -12.94 4.22
C LEU A 93 -16.71 -13.04 3.21
N HIS A 94 -17.06 -13.34 1.95
CA HIS A 94 -16.09 -13.33 0.87
C HIS A 94 -15.49 -11.91 0.68
N PRO A 95 -14.16 -11.75 0.49
CA PRO A 95 -13.51 -10.45 0.37
C PRO A 95 -14.12 -9.51 -0.67
N THR A 96 -14.61 -10.04 -1.79
CA THR A 96 -15.25 -9.23 -2.84
C THR A 96 -16.48 -8.48 -2.35
N LYS A 97 -17.23 -9.02 -1.38
CA LYS A 97 -18.38 -8.32 -0.78
C LYS A 97 -17.95 -7.04 -0.07
N TYR A 98 -16.86 -7.09 0.70
CA TYR A 98 -16.34 -5.91 1.37
C TYR A 98 -15.74 -4.90 0.39
N ALA A 99 -15.14 -5.38 -0.69
CA ALA A 99 -14.60 -4.52 -1.74
C ALA A 99 -15.71 -3.79 -2.51
N GLU A 100 -16.81 -4.49 -2.85
CA GLU A 100 -18.00 -3.88 -3.43
C GLU A 100 -18.57 -2.78 -2.52
N MET A 101 -18.70 -3.06 -1.21
CA MET A 101 -19.15 -2.06 -0.23
C MET A 101 -18.22 -0.85 -0.17
N LEU A 102 -16.90 -1.05 -0.26
CA LEU A 102 -15.94 0.06 -0.36
C LEU A 102 -16.18 0.87 -1.64
N GLY A 103 -16.34 0.21 -2.79
CA GLY A 103 -16.61 0.86 -4.08
C GLY A 103 -17.89 1.70 -4.05
N GLU A 104 -18.98 1.17 -3.52
CA GLU A 104 -20.24 1.89 -3.34
C GLU A 104 -20.05 3.14 -2.45
N LYS A 105 -19.33 2.99 -1.32
CA LYS A 105 -19.01 4.13 -0.45
C LYS A 105 -18.14 5.19 -1.14
N MET A 106 -17.29 4.79 -2.07
CA MET A 106 -16.50 5.73 -2.86
C MET A 106 -17.38 6.59 -3.77
N ASP A 107 -18.34 5.96 -4.46
CA ASP A 107 -19.29 6.66 -5.33
C ASP A 107 -20.20 7.62 -4.54
N GLU A 108 -20.60 7.24 -3.33
CA GLU A 108 -21.46 8.08 -2.47
C GLU A 108 -20.76 9.31 -1.86
N SER A 109 -19.45 9.23 -1.61
CA SER A 109 -18.73 10.20 -0.78
C SER A 109 -17.62 10.98 -1.48
N ASN A 110 -17.30 10.65 -2.74
CA ASN A 110 -16.16 11.23 -3.47
C ASN A 110 -14.84 11.16 -2.68
N VAL A 111 -14.67 10.11 -1.87
CA VAL A 111 -13.44 9.88 -1.09
C VAL A 111 -12.28 9.52 -2.02
N ASN A 112 -11.12 10.11 -1.77
CA ASN A 112 -9.88 9.71 -2.44
C ASN A 112 -9.26 8.52 -1.71
N VAL A 113 -8.78 7.52 -2.46
CA VAL A 113 -8.04 6.38 -1.89
C VAL A 113 -6.59 6.43 -2.34
N TRP A 114 -5.69 6.22 -1.40
CA TRP A 114 -4.25 6.33 -1.59
C TRP A 114 -3.56 5.05 -1.14
N LEU A 115 -2.58 4.60 -1.92
CA LEU A 115 -1.65 3.54 -1.53
C LEU A 115 -0.34 4.18 -1.08
N ILE A 116 0.09 3.90 0.14
CA ILE A 116 1.31 4.43 0.74
C ILE A 116 2.28 3.28 1.01
N ASN A 117 3.42 3.29 0.32
CA ASN A 117 4.51 2.39 0.63
C ASN A 117 5.29 2.94 1.84
N THR A 118 5.27 2.18 2.93
CA THR A 118 6.00 2.42 4.19
C THR A 118 7.16 1.43 4.39
N GLY A 119 7.44 0.65 3.35
CA GLY A 119 8.53 -0.30 3.21
C GLY A 119 9.76 0.36 2.58
N TRP A 120 10.32 -0.27 1.55
CA TRP A 120 11.62 0.03 0.95
C TRP A 120 11.51 0.80 -0.36
N SER A 121 12.59 1.50 -0.71
CA SER A 121 12.84 2.12 -2.01
C SER A 121 14.34 2.03 -2.35
N GLY A 122 14.69 2.16 -3.64
CA GLY A 122 16.08 2.07 -4.12
C GLY A 122 16.61 0.66 -4.29
N GLY A 123 15.80 -0.35 -4.01
CA GLY A 123 16.16 -1.76 -4.08
C GLY A 123 15.28 -2.59 -3.13
N GLU A 124 15.44 -3.89 -3.21
CA GLU A 124 14.87 -4.85 -2.26
C GLU A 124 15.53 -4.69 -0.88
N TYR A 125 14.92 -5.23 0.17
CA TYR A 125 15.52 -5.31 1.50
C TYR A 125 16.94 -5.87 1.44
N GLY A 126 17.88 -5.20 2.11
CA GLY A 126 19.31 -5.51 2.08
C GLY A 126 20.11 -4.74 1.03
N VAL A 127 19.44 -4.14 0.03
CA VAL A 127 20.04 -3.24 -0.97
C VAL A 127 19.45 -1.84 -0.86
N GLY A 128 18.13 -1.74 -0.90
CA GLY A 128 17.40 -0.49 -0.73
C GLY A 128 17.28 -0.08 0.73
N GLU A 129 16.72 1.11 0.94
CA GLU A 129 16.48 1.67 2.26
C GLU A 129 15.00 1.81 2.54
N ARG A 130 14.63 1.72 3.82
CA ARG A 130 13.26 1.98 4.23
C ARG A 130 12.91 3.45 3.98
N ILE A 131 11.76 3.70 3.37
CA ILE A 131 11.25 5.05 3.12
C ILE A 131 11.20 5.80 4.45
N SER A 132 11.85 6.97 4.50
CA SER A 132 11.96 7.73 5.74
C SER A 132 10.58 8.11 6.28
N LEU A 133 10.40 7.98 7.59
CA LEU A 133 9.15 8.38 8.26
C LEU A 133 8.83 9.86 8.02
N LYS A 134 9.86 10.70 7.86
CA LYS A 134 9.71 12.12 7.51
C LYS A 134 9.05 12.29 6.13
N HIS A 135 9.48 11.51 5.13
CA HIS A 135 8.86 11.53 3.80
C HIS A 135 7.43 11.00 3.85
N THR A 136 7.18 9.86 4.52
CA THR A 136 5.82 9.32 4.68
C THR A 136 4.86 10.33 5.33
N ARG A 137 5.29 10.99 6.41
CA ARG A 137 4.51 12.05 7.06
C ARG A 137 4.27 13.26 6.15
N SER A 138 5.26 13.64 5.36
CA SER A 138 5.13 14.75 4.40
C SER A 138 4.11 14.42 3.30
N MET A 139 4.14 13.20 2.75
CA MET A 139 3.16 12.75 1.75
C MET A 139 1.73 12.70 2.31
N ILE A 140 1.55 12.15 3.53
CA ILE A 140 0.24 12.13 4.19
C ILE A 140 -0.26 13.56 4.45
N SER A 141 0.62 14.44 4.95
CA SER A 141 0.25 15.83 5.21
C SER A 141 -0.15 16.56 3.92
N ALA A 142 0.60 16.36 2.83
CA ALA A 142 0.29 16.93 1.53
C ALA A 142 -1.09 16.48 1.02
N ILE A 143 -1.42 15.20 1.16
CA ILE A 143 -2.75 14.67 0.81
C ILE A 143 -3.85 15.28 1.67
N LEU A 144 -3.64 15.36 2.99
CA LEU A 144 -4.63 15.92 3.91
C LEU A 144 -4.87 17.42 3.69
N ASN A 145 -3.85 18.13 3.19
CA ASN A 145 -3.90 19.55 2.86
C ASN A 145 -4.40 19.83 1.43
N GLY A 146 -4.67 18.80 0.62
CA GLY A 146 -5.08 18.95 -0.79
C GLY A 146 -3.94 19.35 -1.74
N GLU A 147 -2.68 19.32 -1.30
CA GLU A 147 -1.51 19.74 -2.08
C GLU A 147 -1.18 18.77 -3.24
N LEU A 148 -1.79 17.58 -3.26
CA LEU A 148 -1.67 16.61 -4.35
C LEU A 148 -2.91 16.55 -5.25
N ASP A 149 -3.91 17.43 -5.08
CA ASP A 149 -5.13 17.34 -5.89
C ASP A 149 -4.90 17.72 -7.37
N ASP A 150 -4.04 18.71 -7.62
CA ASP A 150 -3.79 19.31 -8.95
C ASP A 150 -2.35 19.12 -9.47
N VAL A 151 -1.59 18.18 -8.90
CA VAL A 151 -0.24 17.86 -9.40
C VAL A 151 -0.30 17.00 -10.65
N GLU A 152 0.76 17.02 -11.45
CA GLU A 152 0.90 16.06 -12.54
C GLU A 152 1.13 14.64 -11.99
N TYR A 153 0.54 13.66 -12.67
CA TYR A 153 0.68 12.25 -12.34
C TYR A 153 1.30 11.50 -13.51
N SER A 154 2.29 10.67 -13.19
CA SER A 154 2.82 9.64 -14.08
C SER A 154 2.20 8.29 -13.76
N THR A 155 2.08 7.41 -14.75
CA THR A 155 1.48 6.08 -14.56
C THR A 155 2.58 5.03 -14.39
N HIS A 156 2.50 4.24 -13.31
CA HIS A 156 3.37 3.10 -13.11
C HIS A 156 3.15 2.07 -14.23
N VAL A 157 4.21 1.64 -14.91
CA VAL A 157 4.10 0.80 -16.11
C VAL A 157 3.42 -0.55 -15.84
N VAL A 158 3.82 -1.25 -14.78
CA VAL A 158 3.28 -2.60 -14.46
C VAL A 158 1.95 -2.54 -13.71
N PHE A 159 1.83 -1.72 -12.66
CA PHE A 159 0.63 -1.67 -11.80
C PHE A 159 -0.42 -0.65 -12.24
N GLY A 160 -0.12 0.23 -13.20
CA GLY A 160 -1.05 1.28 -13.64
C GLY A 160 -1.33 2.37 -12.57
N LEU A 161 -0.57 2.41 -11.48
CA LEU A 161 -0.77 3.33 -10.36
C LEU A 161 -0.45 4.77 -10.76
N LYS A 162 -1.27 5.73 -10.32
CA LYS A 162 -0.99 7.16 -10.53
C LYS A 162 0.00 7.66 -9.48
N MET A 163 1.22 7.94 -9.91
CA MET A 163 2.33 8.43 -9.10
C MET A 163 2.47 9.95 -9.27
N PRO A 164 2.33 10.77 -8.21
CA PRO A 164 2.52 12.21 -8.35
C PRO A 164 3.97 12.51 -8.76
N THR A 165 4.18 13.47 -9.65
CA THR A 165 5.53 13.84 -10.11
C THR A 165 6.26 14.75 -9.11
N SER A 166 5.52 15.36 -8.18
CA SER A 166 6.04 16.21 -7.11
C SER A 166 5.22 16.08 -5.83
N CYS A 167 5.87 16.26 -4.68
CA CYS A 167 5.24 16.35 -3.38
C CYS A 167 6.07 17.29 -2.48
N PRO A 168 5.47 18.24 -1.74
CA PRO A 168 6.21 19.12 -0.84
C PRO A 168 7.06 18.34 0.16
N ASN A 169 8.30 18.81 0.38
CA ASN A 169 9.27 18.24 1.33
C ASN A 169 9.68 16.77 1.04
N VAL A 170 9.43 16.27 -0.17
CA VAL A 170 9.84 14.94 -0.62
C VAL A 170 10.63 15.10 -1.92
N PRO A 171 11.86 14.55 -2.03
CA PRO A 171 12.62 14.58 -3.29
C PRO A 171 11.83 13.92 -4.41
N SER A 172 11.65 14.60 -5.56
CA SER A 172 10.84 14.08 -6.67
C SER A 172 11.35 12.74 -7.22
N GLU A 173 12.66 12.49 -7.11
CA GLU A 173 13.28 11.24 -7.53
C GLU A 173 12.66 10.01 -6.84
N ILE A 174 12.31 10.09 -5.55
CA ILE A 174 11.77 8.94 -4.81
C ILE A 174 10.34 8.59 -5.24
N LEU A 175 9.58 9.55 -5.78
CA LEU A 175 8.17 9.38 -6.13
C LEU A 175 7.96 8.40 -7.28
N SER A 176 8.98 8.21 -8.13
CA SER A 176 9.06 7.11 -9.09
C SER A 176 10.06 6.07 -8.56
N PRO A 177 9.61 4.89 -8.11
CA PRO A 177 10.51 3.90 -7.50
C PRO A 177 11.57 3.40 -8.50
N LYS A 178 11.28 3.39 -9.80
CA LYS A 178 12.28 3.09 -10.83
C LYS A 178 13.48 4.03 -10.78
N ASN A 179 13.29 5.30 -10.42
CA ASN A 179 14.36 6.30 -10.41
C ASN A 179 15.40 6.02 -9.31
N THR A 180 15.00 5.43 -8.19
CA THR A 180 15.90 5.19 -7.05
C THR A 180 16.74 3.93 -7.20
N TRP A 181 16.37 3.01 -8.10
CA TRP A 181 17.16 1.81 -8.36
C TRP A 181 18.38 2.10 -9.22
N GLU A 182 19.56 1.65 -8.82
CA GLU A 182 20.78 1.79 -9.63
C GLU A 182 20.64 1.06 -10.98
N ASN A 183 20.13 -0.17 -10.96
CA ASN A 183 19.86 -0.96 -12.15
C ASN A 183 18.36 -0.98 -12.48
N LYS A 184 17.98 -0.28 -13.54
CA LYS A 184 16.59 -0.14 -14.00
C LYS A 184 15.97 -1.43 -14.54
N GLU A 185 16.79 -2.32 -15.10
CA GLU A 185 16.36 -3.63 -15.60
C GLU A 185 16.05 -4.58 -14.42
N LYS A 186 16.86 -4.54 -13.35
CA LYS A 186 16.55 -5.27 -12.11
C LYS A 186 15.23 -4.82 -11.50
N TYR A 187 14.98 -3.50 -11.50
CA TYR A 187 13.69 -2.96 -11.07
C TYR A 187 12.55 -3.52 -11.93
N ASP A 188 12.68 -3.51 -13.26
CA ASP A 188 11.64 -4.01 -14.16
C ASP A 188 11.36 -5.49 -13.92
N ASN A 189 12.40 -6.32 -13.78
CA ASN A 189 12.25 -7.75 -13.47
C ASN A 189 11.51 -7.96 -12.13
N LYS A 190 11.91 -7.23 -11.09
CA LYS A 190 11.29 -7.34 -9.76
C LYS A 190 9.85 -6.82 -9.74
N ALA A 191 9.55 -5.78 -10.52
CA ALA A 191 8.19 -5.27 -10.66
C ALA A 191 7.25 -6.28 -11.32
N ASN A 192 7.75 -7.01 -12.34
CA ASN A 192 6.98 -8.07 -12.99
C ASN A 192 6.82 -9.30 -12.08
N GLU A 193 7.86 -9.71 -11.35
CA GLU A 193 7.77 -10.77 -10.34
C GLU A 193 6.71 -10.47 -9.28
N LEU A 194 6.69 -9.22 -8.77
CA LEU A 194 5.68 -8.81 -7.80
C LEU A 194 4.28 -8.80 -8.42
N ALA A 195 4.12 -8.34 -9.66
CA ALA A 195 2.84 -8.37 -10.37
C ALA A 195 2.30 -9.80 -10.54
N ASP A 196 3.16 -10.75 -10.90
CA ASP A 196 2.80 -12.16 -11.00
C ASP A 196 2.35 -12.72 -9.64
N ALA A 197 3.00 -12.33 -8.55
CA ALA A 197 2.58 -12.70 -7.19
C ALA A 197 1.20 -12.13 -6.84
N PHE A 198 0.92 -10.87 -7.19
CA PHE A 198 -0.40 -10.26 -7.03
C PHE A 198 -1.48 -11.02 -7.83
N ASN A 199 -1.22 -11.30 -9.10
CA ASN A 199 -2.16 -12.00 -9.98
C ASN A 199 -2.42 -13.44 -9.51
N LYS A 200 -1.36 -14.16 -9.12
CA LYS A 200 -1.47 -15.50 -8.54
C LYS A 200 -2.32 -15.49 -7.28
N ASN A 201 -2.07 -14.55 -6.35
CA ASN A 201 -2.89 -14.40 -5.15
C ASN A 201 -4.34 -14.07 -5.50
N PHE A 202 -4.57 -13.16 -6.45
CA PHE A 202 -5.91 -12.69 -6.79
C PHE A 202 -6.77 -13.75 -7.49
N SER A 203 -6.16 -14.72 -8.16
CA SER A 203 -6.89 -15.79 -8.88
C SER A 203 -7.95 -16.52 -8.03
N GLN A 204 -7.74 -16.64 -6.72
CA GLN A 204 -8.68 -17.27 -5.79
C GLN A 204 -9.98 -16.46 -5.57
N PHE A 205 -9.98 -15.17 -5.92
CA PHE A 205 -11.12 -14.27 -5.77
C PHE A 205 -11.77 -13.91 -7.10
N ALA A 206 -11.14 -14.26 -8.23
CA ALA A 206 -11.50 -13.78 -9.56
C ALA A 206 -12.92 -14.17 -10.00
N GLU A 207 -13.42 -15.34 -9.57
CA GLU A 207 -14.78 -15.81 -9.87
C GLU A 207 -15.87 -14.85 -9.36
N PHE A 208 -15.61 -14.17 -8.24
CA PHE A 208 -16.56 -13.27 -7.59
C PHE A 208 -16.21 -11.79 -7.75
N ALA A 209 -15.19 -11.47 -8.55
CA ALA A 209 -14.75 -10.11 -8.80
C ALA A 209 -15.51 -9.51 -9.98
N ASN A 210 -15.90 -8.23 -9.87
CA ASN A 210 -16.48 -7.50 -10.99
C ASN A 210 -15.39 -7.04 -12.00
N GLU A 211 -15.82 -6.59 -13.17
CA GLU A 211 -14.93 -6.16 -14.26
C GLU A 211 -13.96 -5.05 -13.83
N GLU A 212 -14.42 -4.08 -13.04
CA GLU A 212 -13.59 -2.96 -12.59
C GLU A 212 -12.44 -3.41 -11.68
N ILE A 213 -12.66 -4.45 -10.87
CA ILE A 213 -11.62 -5.07 -10.05
C ILE A 213 -10.64 -5.84 -10.94
N LEU A 214 -11.15 -6.61 -11.90
CA LEU A 214 -10.33 -7.43 -12.79
C LEU A 214 -9.42 -6.58 -13.69
N ASP A 215 -9.94 -5.48 -14.21
CA ASP A 215 -9.19 -4.54 -15.06
C ASP A 215 -8.08 -3.79 -14.32
N ALA A 216 -8.18 -3.72 -12.99
CA ALA A 216 -7.20 -3.09 -12.13
C ALA A 216 -6.01 -4.00 -11.76
N ALA A 217 -6.04 -5.28 -12.17
CA ALA A 217 -4.93 -6.20 -11.94
C ALA A 217 -3.65 -5.73 -12.65
N PRO A 218 -2.46 -5.90 -12.02
CA PRO A 218 -1.20 -5.49 -12.62
C PRO A 218 -0.89 -6.32 -13.87
N LYS A 219 -0.31 -5.67 -14.88
CA LYS A 219 -0.04 -6.26 -16.19
C LYS A 219 1.46 -6.46 -16.34
N SER A 220 1.91 -7.71 -16.21
CA SER A 220 3.30 -8.07 -16.46
C SER A 220 3.68 -7.70 -17.90
N THR A 221 4.79 -6.99 -18.03
CA THR A 221 5.33 -6.43 -19.29
C THR A 221 6.36 -7.34 -19.93
N ILE A 222 6.85 -8.33 -19.19
CA ILE A 222 7.76 -9.36 -19.68
C ILE A 222 6.93 -10.62 -19.87
N LYS A 223 6.86 -11.14 -21.10
CA LYS A 223 6.22 -12.44 -21.34
C LYS A 223 7.08 -13.53 -20.70
N SER A 224 6.45 -14.35 -19.86
CA SER A 224 6.99 -15.61 -19.37
C SER A 224 7.25 -16.62 -20.48
#